data_AF-A0A402CJU3-F1
#
_entry.id   AF-A0A402CJU3-F1
#
_cell.length_a   1.000
_cell.length_b   1.000
_cell.length_c   1.000
_cell.angle_alpha   90.00
_cell.angle_beta   90.00
_cell.angle_gamma   90.00
#
_symmetry.space_group_name_H-M   'P 1'
#
loop_
_entity.id
_entity.type
_entity.pdbx_description
1 polymer ?
#
loop_
_entity_poly.entity_id
_entity_poly.type
_entity_poly.pdbx_seq_one_letter_code
_entity_poly.pdbx_strand_id
1 'polypeptide(L)'
;MISDEALLAGENEAADVAGFGPVPAGIARQLVANALDGDTEVTLRNVYSCPLSGALTAMESQSRTFPKGLRKLIDLRDRTCRTPWCDAPIRHHDHILSRRNKGATTAQNGAGLCAGCNYAKEGDGWTARPVRRHGRTHLFDLGTPTGHHYRSAAPRLPSAARRSEIEAILIAHLRAS
;
A
#
# COMPACT_ATOMS: atom_id res chain seq x y z
N MET A 1 -21.89 -2.31 1.53
CA MET A 1 -20.71 -3.06 1.07
C MET A 1 -21.18 -4.10 0.08
N ILE A 2 -20.53 -4.16 -1.08
CA ILE A 2 -20.82 -5.12 -2.15
C ILE A 2 -19.47 -5.55 -2.71
N SER A 3 -19.32 -6.84 -3.07
CA SER A 3 -18.12 -7.31 -3.76
C SER A 3 -18.00 -6.66 -5.14
N ASP A 4 -16.79 -6.53 -5.66
CA ASP A 4 -16.58 -5.97 -7.01
C ASP A 4 -17.14 -6.91 -8.08
N GLU A 5 -17.12 -8.23 -7.87
CA GLU A 5 -17.77 -9.17 -8.78
C GLU A 5 -19.29 -8.97 -8.81
N ALA A 6 -19.93 -8.79 -7.65
CA ALA A 6 -21.38 -8.52 -7.60
C ALA A 6 -21.73 -7.11 -8.12
N LEU A 7 -20.86 -6.12 -7.92
CA LEU A 7 -21.12 -4.76 -8.40
C LEU A 7 -20.89 -4.61 -9.91
N LEU A 8 -19.80 -5.20 -10.44
CA LEU A 8 -19.28 -4.92 -11.78
C LEU A 8 -19.33 -6.12 -12.73
N ALA A 9 -19.16 -7.34 -12.22
CA ALA A 9 -19.11 -8.55 -13.05
C ALA A 9 -20.47 -9.27 -13.18
N GLY A 10 -21.50 -8.78 -12.49
CA GLY A 10 -22.86 -9.32 -12.58
C GLY A 10 -23.12 -10.53 -11.71
N GLU A 11 -22.21 -10.86 -10.78
CA GLU A 11 -22.48 -11.88 -9.76
C GLU A 11 -23.67 -11.50 -8.88
N ASN A 12 -24.25 -12.49 -8.20
CA ASN A 12 -25.48 -12.35 -7.42
C ASN A 12 -25.26 -12.43 -5.89
N GLU A 13 -24.01 -12.32 -5.43
CA GLU A 13 -23.70 -12.24 -4.00
C GLU A 13 -24.40 -11.04 -3.35
N ALA A 14 -25.08 -11.27 -2.24
CA ALA A 14 -25.81 -10.23 -1.53
C ALA A 14 -24.87 -9.10 -1.07
N ALA A 15 -25.32 -7.86 -1.22
CA ALA A 15 -24.65 -6.70 -0.65
C ALA A 15 -25.14 -6.49 0.79
N ASP A 16 -24.30 -5.94 1.67
CA ASP A 16 -24.71 -5.49 3.00
C ASP A 16 -24.97 -3.98 3.00
N VAL A 17 -26.16 -3.53 3.41
CA VAL A 17 -26.50 -2.11 3.50
C VAL A 17 -26.59 -1.72 4.98
N ALA A 18 -25.77 -0.76 5.40
CA ALA A 18 -25.71 -0.32 6.79
C ALA A 18 -27.11 0.11 7.29
N GLY A 19 -27.54 -0.47 8.41
CA GLY A 19 -28.86 -0.22 9.00
C GLY A 19 -30.01 -1.04 8.40
N PHE A 20 -29.81 -1.73 7.29
CA PHE A 20 -30.81 -2.59 6.63
C PHE A 20 -30.39 -4.06 6.55
N GLY A 21 -29.09 -4.34 6.58
CA GLY A 21 -28.52 -5.70 6.48
C GLY A 21 -28.39 -6.16 5.01
N PRO A 22 -28.39 -7.49 4.77
CA PRO A 22 -28.15 -8.03 3.44
C PRO A 22 -29.31 -7.72 2.48
N VAL A 23 -28.97 -7.25 1.28
CA VAL A 23 -29.88 -6.97 0.16
C VAL A 23 -29.39 -7.69 -1.11
N PRO A 24 -30.29 -8.14 -1.99
CA PRO A 24 -29.89 -8.76 -3.25
C PRO A 24 -29.00 -7.85 -4.12
N ALA A 25 -28.00 -8.43 -4.80
CA ALA A 25 -27.05 -7.70 -5.63
C ALA A 25 -27.72 -6.78 -6.66
N GLY A 26 -28.81 -7.25 -7.31
CA GLY A 26 -29.57 -6.47 -8.27
C GLY A 26 -30.18 -5.20 -7.68
N ILE A 27 -30.72 -5.28 -6.45
CA ILE A 27 -31.27 -4.11 -5.74
C ILE A 27 -30.15 -3.15 -5.37
N ALA A 28 -29.02 -3.66 -4.86
CA ALA A 28 -27.86 -2.83 -4.54
C ALA A 28 -27.32 -2.09 -5.78
N ARG A 29 -27.18 -2.77 -6.92
CA ARG A 29 -26.77 -2.15 -8.19
C ARG A 29 -27.76 -1.07 -8.64
N GLN A 30 -29.06 -1.32 -8.51
CA GLN A 30 -30.07 -0.31 -8.82
C GLN A 30 -29.96 0.91 -7.91
N LEU A 31 -29.73 0.73 -6.62
CA LEU A 31 -29.52 1.83 -5.67
C LEU A 31 -28.29 2.67 -6.05
N VAL A 32 -27.19 1.99 -6.43
CA VAL A 32 -25.98 2.67 -6.92
C VAL A 32 -26.26 3.45 -8.21
N ALA A 33 -26.93 2.84 -9.19
CA ALA A 33 -27.28 3.49 -10.46
C ALA A 33 -28.15 4.73 -10.23
N ASN A 34 -29.22 4.60 -9.44
CA ASN A 34 -30.10 5.72 -9.10
C ASN A 34 -29.36 6.85 -8.37
N ALA A 35 -28.39 6.52 -7.51
CA ALA A 35 -27.57 7.51 -6.83
C ALA A 35 -26.64 8.26 -7.79
N LEU A 36 -26.11 7.57 -8.82
CA LEU A 36 -25.27 8.18 -9.85
C LEU A 36 -26.05 9.09 -10.80
N ASP A 37 -27.33 8.78 -11.05
CA ASP A 37 -28.21 9.57 -11.92
C ASP A 37 -28.84 10.80 -11.23
N GLY A 38 -28.70 10.91 -9.91
CA GLY A 38 -29.22 12.03 -9.13
C GLY A 38 -28.22 13.17 -8.92
N ASP A 39 -28.70 14.30 -8.40
CA ASP A 39 -27.86 15.45 -7.98
C ASP A 39 -27.06 15.21 -6.67
N THR A 40 -26.91 13.95 -6.26
CA THR A 40 -26.24 13.60 -5.00
C THR A 40 -24.77 13.28 -5.26
N GLU A 41 -23.87 13.82 -4.45
CA GLU A 41 -22.46 13.47 -4.52
C GLU A 41 -22.23 12.01 -4.07
N VAL A 42 -21.94 11.13 -5.01
CA VAL A 42 -21.65 9.72 -4.75
C VAL A 42 -20.15 9.52 -4.57
N THR A 43 -19.76 8.93 -3.44
CA THR A 43 -18.38 8.52 -3.20
C THR A 43 -18.28 7.01 -3.08
N LEU A 44 -17.27 6.45 -3.72
CA LEU A 44 -16.93 5.03 -3.65
C LEU A 44 -15.63 4.86 -2.86
N ARG A 45 -15.59 3.83 -2.01
CA ARG A 45 -14.41 3.51 -1.19
C ARG A 45 -14.16 2.01 -1.17
N ASN A 46 -12.97 1.62 -1.59
CA ASN A 46 -12.61 0.21 -1.61
C ASN A 46 -12.24 -0.30 -0.21
N VAL A 47 -12.72 -1.50 0.12
CA VAL A 47 -12.31 -2.27 1.29
C VAL A 47 -11.85 -3.64 0.79
N TYR A 48 -10.72 -4.12 1.28
CA TYR A 48 -10.12 -5.38 0.86
C TYR A 48 -10.30 -6.44 1.94
N SER A 49 -10.78 -7.61 1.55
CA SER A 49 -10.91 -8.78 2.42
C SER A 49 -9.93 -9.88 2.01
N CYS A 50 -9.60 -10.76 2.94
CA CYS A 50 -8.86 -11.98 2.67
C CYS A 50 -9.82 -13.02 2.05
N PRO A 51 -9.58 -13.53 0.82
CA PRO A 51 -10.52 -14.43 0.16
C PRO A 51 -10.81 -15.73 0.93
N LEU A 52 -9.83 -16.21 1.69
CA LEU A 52 -9.93 -17.47 2.46
C LEU A 52 -10.69 -17.31 3.79
N SER A 53 -10.62 -16.14 4.42
CA SER A 53 -11.15 -15.93 5.78
C SER A 53 -12.26 -14.90 5.86
N GLY A 54 -12.51 -14.12 4.80
CA GLY A 54 -13.42 -12.98 4.81
C GLY A 54 -12.94 -11.78 5.64
N ALA A 55 -11.82 -11.90 6.36
CA ALA A 55 -11.33 -10.85 7.23
C ALA A 55 -10.95 -9.59 6.45
N LEU A 56 -11.40 -8.41 6.89
CA LEU A 56 -10.97 -7.13 6.32
C LEU A 56 -9.48 -6.92 6.58
N THR A 57 -8.70 -6.73 5.51
CA THR A 57 -7.25 -6.59 5.56
C THR A 57 -6.77 -5.17 5.27
N ALA A 58 -7.54 -4.40 4.50
CA ALA A 58 -7.21 -3.01 4.18
C ALA A 58 -8.44 -2.20 3.74
N MET A 59 -8.30 -0.88 3.70
CA MET A 59 -9.28 0.05 3.14
C MET A 59 -8.56 1.17 2.41
N GLU A 60 -9.17 1.68 1.35
CA GLU A 60 -8.72 2.87 0.64
C GLU A 60 -8.76 4.12 1.54
N SER A 61 -7.72 4.93 1.52
CA SER A 61 -7.59 6.13 2.36
C SER A 61 -7.63 7.41 1.51
N GLN A 62 -8.58 8.31 1.81
CA GLN A 62 -8.60 9.66 1.25
C GLN A 62 -7.73 10.67 2.04
N SER A 63 -7.28 10.30 3.24
CA SER A 63 -6.44 11.15 4.10
C SER A 63 -5.20 11.60 3.37
N ARG A 64 -4.86 12.90 3.39
CA ARG A 64 -3.57 13.39 2.86
C ARG A 64 -2.40 13.00 3.76
N THR A 65 -2.65 12.80 5.04
CA THR A 65 -1.63 12.40 6.00
C THR A 65 -1.59 10.87 6.11
N PHE A 66 -0.39 10.30 6.23
CA PHE A 66 -0.23 8.87 6.47
C PHE A 66 -0.72 8.53 7.89
N PRO A 67 -1.74 7.66 8.06
CA PRO A 67 -2.23 7.25 9.38
C PRO A 67 -1.15 6.53 10.20
N LYS A 68 -1.30 6.49 11.52
CA LYS A 68 -0.29 5.92 12.45
C LYS A 68 0.15 4.49 12.08
N GLY A 69 -0.79 3.60 11.75
CA GLY A 69 -0.47 2.23 11.35
C GLY A 69 0.34 2.16 10.05
N LEU A 70 0.00 3.02 9.08
CA LEU A 70 0.70 3.07 7.80
C LEU A 70 2.11 3.66 7.93
N ARG A 71 2.28 4.68 8.77
CA ARG A 71 3.61 5.22 9.11
C ARG A 71 4.50 4.15 9.72
N LYS A 72 3.97 3.40 10.70
CA LYS A 72 4.70 2.28 11.33
C LYS A 72 5.10 1.20 10.32
N LEU A 73 4.22 0.86 9.37
CA LEU A 73 4.56 -0.06 8.29
C LEU A 73 5.71 0.48 7.44
N ILE A 74 5.64 1.76 7.06
CA ILE A 74 6.69 2.41 6.25
C ILE A 74 8.02 2.45 7.01
N ASP A 75 8.02 2.77 8.31
CA ASP A 75 9.23 2.76 9.15
C ASP A 75 9.91 1.38 9.16
N LEU A 76 9.13 0.32 9.40
CA LEU A 76 9.64 -1.06 9.42
C LEU A 76 10.19 -1.51 8.07
N ARG A 77 9.52 -1.09 6.98
CA ARG A 77 9.89 -1.44 5.61
C ARG A 77 11.15 -0.68 5.16
N ASP A 78 11.19 0.63 5.42
CA ASP A 78 12.19 1.53 4.82
C ASP A 78 13.43 1.69 5.68
N ARG A 79 13.29 1.65 7.01
CA ARG A 79 14.35 1.79 8.03
C ARG A 79 15.06 3.15 8.05
N THR A 80 15.54 3.60 6.90
CA THR A 80 16.23 4.88 6.67
C THR A 80 15.60 5.60 5.47
N CYS A 81 16.06 6.83 5.23
CA CYS A 81 15.64 7.64 4.08
C CYS A 81 15.81 6.85 2.78
N ARG A 82 14.73 6.75 2.01
CA ARG A 82 14.70 5.98 0.75
C ARG A 82 15.27 6.72 -0.46
N THR A 83 15.75 7.96 -0.32
CA THR A 83 16.56 8.58 -1.37
C THR A 83 17.90 7.85 -1.43
N PRO A 84 18.33 7.35 -2.61
CA PRO A 84 19.55 6.56 -2.75
C PRO A 84 20.77 7.22 -2.06
N TRP A 85 21.51 6.42 -1.28
CA TRP A 85 22.73 6.78 -0.55
C TRP A 85 22.59 7.86 0.54
N CYS A 86 21.38 8.27 0.91
CA CYS A 86 21.18 9.26 1.97
C CYS A 86 21.38 8.66 3.37
N ASP A 87 20.82 7.47 3.62
CA ASP A 87 20.87 6.70 4.88
C ASP A 87 20.45 7.44 6.16
N ALA A 88 20.00 8.69 6.07
CA ALA A 88 19.54 9.48 7.20
C ALA A 88 18.27 8.90 7.84
N PRO A 89 18.00 9.16 9.13
CA PRO A 89 16.76 8.73 9.78
C PRO A 89 15.52 9.27 9.08
N ILE A 90 14.46 8.45 9.03
CA ILE A 90 13.16 8.86 8.52
C ILE A 90 12.59 9.96 9.42
N ARG A 91 12.17 11.07 8.81
CA ARG A 91 11.48 12.18 9.49
C ARG A 91 10.08 12.40 8.92
N HIS A 92 9.91 12.19 7.61
CA HIS A 92 8.64 12.35 6.91
C HIS A 92 8.19 11.04 6.28
N HIS A 93 6.89 10.79 6.34
CA HIS A 93 6.19 9.78 5.56
C HIS A 93 5.39 10.52 4.51
N ASP A 94 5.82 10.44 3.25
CA ASP A 94 5.17 11.16 2.17
C ASP A 94 5.02 10.30 0.92
N HIS A 95 4.27 10.84 -0.03
CA HIS A 95 3.93 10.18 -1.27
C HIS A 95 5.11 10.21 -2.24
N ILE A 96 5.34 9.09 -2.90
CA ILE A 96 6.29 8.93 -4.00
C ILE A 96 5.72 9.68 -5.20
N LEU A 97 4.55 9.29 -5.70
CA LEU A 97 3.75 10.15 -6.57
C LEU A 97 3.03 11.16 -5.69
N SER A 98 3.41 12.44 -5.77
CA SER A 98 2.89 13.49 -4.89
C SER A 98 1.35 13.55 -4.90
N ARG A 99 0.74 13.93 -3.76
CA ARG A 99 -0.71 14.06 -3.65
C ARG A 99 -1.31 15.05 -4.68
N ARG A 100 -0.55 16.11 -5.04
CA ARG A 100 -0.89 17.07 -6.11
C ARG A 100 -1.10 16.38 -7.47
N ASN A 101 -0.32 15.33 -7.73
CA ASN A 101 -0.40 14.52 -8.94
C ASN A 101 -1.32 13.29 -8.74
N LYS A 102 -2.34 13.43 -7.88
CA LYS A 102 -3.34 12.41 -7.56
C LYS A 102 -2.76 11.11 -6.96
N GLY A 103 -1.61 11.20 -6.32
CA GLY A 103 -1.05 10.06 -5.58
C GLY A 103 -1.91 9.65 -4.39
N ALA A 104 -2.33 8.39 -4.35
CA ALA A 104 -3.11 7.83 -3.25
C ALA A 104 -2.26 7.59 -2.00
N THR A 105 -2.86 7.69 -0.82
CA THR A 105 -2.19 7.42 0.46
C THR A 105 -2.25 5.94 0.77
N THR A 106 -1.24 5.22 0.31
CA THR A 106 -1.16 3.75 0.40
C THR A 106 0.25 3.31 0.80
N ALA A 107 0.40 2.05 1.23
CA ALA A 107 1.73 1.50 1.48
C ALA A 107 2.60 1.56 0.22
N GLN A 108 2.03 1.25 -0.95
CA GLN A 108 2.78 1.24 -2.20
C GLN A 108 3.28 2.63 -2.62
N ASN A 109 2.49 3.68 -2.38
CA ASN A 109 2.84 5.04 -2.75
C ASN A 109 3.50 5.84 -1.63
N GLY A 110 3.61 5.31 -0.41
CA GLY A 110 4.33 5.98 0.69
C GLY A 110 5.81 5.64 0.70
N ALA A 111 6.66 6.57 1.12
CA ALA A 111 8.08 6.37 1.42
C ALA A 111 8.49 7.12 2.68
N GLY A 112 9.42 6.53 3.44
CA GLY A 112 10.12 7.18 4.54
C GLY A 112 11.30 8.00 4.01
N LEU A 113 11.32 9.30 4.29
CA LEU A 113 12.35 10.23 3.84
C LEU A 113 12.84 11.10 5.00
N CYS A 114 14.09 11.55 4.93
CA CYS A 114 14.54 12.66 5.76
C CYS A 114 13.89 13.97 5.28
N ALA A 115 13.93 15.03 6.10
CA ALA A 115 13.30 16.30 5.75
C ALA A 115 13.90 16.91 4.46
N GLY A 116 15.23 16.93 4.33
CA GLY A 116 15.92 17.51 3.18
C GLY A 116 15.58 16.84 1.86
N CYS A 117 15.66 15.49 1.80
CA CYS A 117 15.28 14.75 0.60
C CYS A 117 13.79 14.85 0.27
N ASN A 118 12.94 14.94 1.28
CA ASN A 118 11.50 15.13 1.07
C ASN A 118 11.19 16.51 0.47
N TYR A 119 11.91 17.56 0.86
CA TYR A 119 11.74 18.87 0.24
C TYR A 119 12.35 18.91 -1.17
N ALA A 120 13.52 18.30 -1.36
CA ALA A 120 14.17 18.23 -2.66
C ALA A 120 13.28 17.57 -3.73
N LYS A 121 12.63 16.43 -3.42
CA LYS A 121 11.78 15.71 -4.39
C LYS A 121 10.57 16.50 -4.90
N GLU A 122 10.15 17.54 -4.18
CA GLU A 122 9.02 18.40 -4.56
C GLU A 122 9.46 19.61 -5.40
N GLY A 123 10.77 19.79 -5.61
CA GLY A 123 11.33 20.85 -6.45
C GLY A 123 11.13 20.58 -7.95
N ASP A 124 11.24 21.64 -8.75
CA ASP A 124 11.07 21.56 -10.20
C ASP A 124 12.10 20.63 -10.85
N GLY A 125 11.66 19.87 -11.86
CA GLY A 125 12.49 18.89 -12.56
C GLY A 125 12.69 17.56 -11.82
N TRP A 126 12.30 17.46 -10.54
CA TRP A 126 12.28 16.18 -9.84
C TRP A 126 11.08 15.33 -10.26
N THR A 127 11.29 14.01 -10.33
CA THR A 127 10.20 13.06 -10.56
C THR A 127 10.33 11.87 -9.63
N ALA A 128 9.22 11.35 -9.14
CA ALA A 128 9.20 10.14 -8.33
C ALA A 128 7.99 9.28 -8.70
N ARG A 129 8.22 7.99 -8.97
CA ARG A 129 7.17 7.06 -9.43
C ARG A 129 7.27 5.71 -8.72
N PRO A 130 6.19 5.25 -8.07
CA PRO A 130 6.19 3.91 -7.47
C PRO A 130 6.24 2.85 -8.57
N VAL A 131 7.06 1.82 -8.36
CA VAL A 131 7.17 0.69 -9.29
C VAL A 131 6.38 -0.48 -8.71
N ARG A 132 5.28 -0.86 -9.37
CA ARG A 132 4.46 -2.00 -8.94
C ARG A 132 5.06 -3.30 -9.48
N ARG A 133 5.56 -4.15 -8.60
CA ARG A 133 5.89 -5.55 -8.90
C ARG A 133 5.44 -6.45 -7.76
N HIS A 134 4.43 -7.28 -8.03
CA HIS A 134 3.90 -8.22 -7.05
C HIS A 134 4.99 -9.20 -6.57
N GLY A 135 4.95 -9.55 -5.29
CA GLY A 135 5.88 -10.51 -4.67
C GLY A 135 7.33 -10.03 -4.55
N ARG A 136 7.62 -8.74 -4.83
CA ARG A 136 8.97 -8.18 -4.70
C ARG A 136 9.03 -7.10 -3.62
N THR A 137 10.26 -6.78 -3.20
CA THR A 137 10.53 -5.64 -2.33
C THR A 137 9.95 -4.36 -2.92
N HIS A 138 9.51 -3.44 -2.06
CA HIS A 138 8.97 -2.16 -2.50
C HIS A 138 10.03 -1.34 -3.24
N LEU A 139 9.65 -0.82 -4.42
CA LEU A 139 10.53 -0.09 -5.34
C LEU A 139 9.89 1.23 -5.75
N PHE A 140 10.72 2.24 -5.98
CA PHE A 140 10.34 3.41 -6.75
C PHE A 140 11.53 3.99 -7.51
N ASP A 141 11.23 4.70 -8.59
CA ASP A 141 12.21 5.41 -9.40
C ASP A 141 12.17 6.90 -9.05
N LEU A 142 13.35 7.50 -8.92
CA LEU A 142 13.58 8.91 -8.62
C LEU A 142 14.38 9.53 -9.78
N GLY A 143 13.80 10.50 -10.47
CA GLY A 143 14.48 11.34 -11.46
C GLY A 143 14.90 12.66 -10.85
N THR A 144 16.11 13.10 -11.20
CA THR A 144 16.69 14.39 -10.80
C THR A 144 16.52 15.44 -11.89
N PRO A 145 16.58 16.74 -11.57
CA PRO A 145 16.52 17.81 -12.57
C PRO A 145 17.63 17.75 -13.63
N THR A 146 18.77 17.13 -13.30
CA THR A 146 19.90 16.90 -14.19
C THR A 146 19.69 15.73 -15.17
N GLY A 147 18.52 15.07 -15.15
CA GLY A 147 18.19 13.95 -16.05
C GLY A 147 18.68 12.58 -15.57
N HIS A 148 19.32 12.48 -14.40
CA HIS A 148 19.70 11.19 -13.83
C HIS A 148 18.50 10.51 -13.18
N HIS A 149 18.41 9.19 -13.35
CA HIS A 149 17.38 8.35 -12.76
C HIS A 149 17.99 7.28 -11.87
N TYR A 150 17.41 7.13 -10.68
CA TYR A 150 17.86 6.17 -9.68
C TYR A 150 16.70 5.31 -9.22
N ARG A 151 16.98 4.05 -8.92
CA ARG A 151 16.01 3.12 -8.34
C ARG A 151 16.25 2.99 -6.84
N SER A 152 15.24 3.35 -6.05
CA SER A 152 15.21 3.08 -4.62
C SER A 152 14.57 1.73 -4.36
N ALA A 153 15.26 0.88 -3.61
CA ALA A 153 14.76 -0.41 -3.17
C ALA A 153 14.67 -0.50 -1.65
N ALA A 154 13.56 -1.02 -1.14
CA ALA A 154 13.43 -1.28 0.29
C ALA A 154 14.48 -2.32 0.70
N PRO A 155 15.13 -2.16 1.86
CA PRO A 155 16.01 -3.20 2.37
C PRO A 155 15.24 -4.51 2.49
N ARG A 156 15.92 -5.62 2.23
CA ARG A 156 15.32 -6.95 2.42
C ARG A 156 14.95 -7.10 3.90
N LEU A 157 13.71 -7.51 4.15
CA LEU A 157 13.33 -7.95 5.49
C LEU A 157 14.14 -9.19 5.86
N PRO A 158 14.51 -9.38 7.14
CA PRO A 158 15.15 -10.60 7.56
C PRO A 158 14.25 -11.78 7.19
N SER A 159 14.75 -12.69 6.37
CA SER A 159 14.11 -13.98 6.16
C SER A 159 14.61 -14.94 7.22
N ALA A 160 13.78 -15.90 7.64
CA ALA A 160 14.26 -17.04 8.40
C ALA A 160 15.49 -17.62 7.69
N ALA A 161 16.60 -17.75 8.42
CA ALA A 161 17.78 -18.39 7.86
C ALA A 161 17.36 -19.77 7.38
N ARG A 162 17.62 -20.08 6.10
CA ARG A 162 17.55 -21.47 5.66
C ARG A 162 18.65 -22.18 6.42
N ARG A 163 18.27 -23.00 7.40
CA ARG A 163 19.23 -23.85 8.10
C ARG A 163 19.84 -24.78 7.07
N SER A 164 21.16 -24.85 7.04
CA SER A 164 21.81 -25.91 6.28
C SER A 164 21.47 -27.28 6.91
N GLU A 165 21.54 -28.36 6.14
CA GLU A 165 21.39 -29.72 6.69
C GLU A 165 22.41 -29.97 7.81
N ILE A 166 23.63 -29.44 7.67
CA ILE A 166 24.70 -29.53 8.66
C ILE A 166 24.30 -28.82 9.97
N GLU A 167 23.74 -27.61 9.89
CA GLU A 167 23.24 -26.90 11.08
C GLU A 167 22.08 -27.65 11.74
N ALA A 168 21.19 -28.26 10.95
CA ALA A 168 20.09 -29.06 11.49
C ALA A 168 20.60 -30.29 12.26
N ILE A 169 21.60 -30.98 11.71
CA ILE A 169 22.24 -32.14 12.34
C ILE A 169 22.98 -31.74 13.62
N LEU A 170 23.77 -30.66 13.59
CA LEU A 170 24.48 -30.13 14.77
C LEU A 170 23.52 -29.75 15.89
N ILE A 171 22.45 -29.03 15.58
CA ILE A 171 21.43 -28.64 16.57
C ILE A 171 20.74 -29.88 17.16
N ALA A 172 20.47 -30.91 16.35
CA ALA A 172 19.89 -32.16 16.84
C ALA A 172 20.83 -32.90 17.79
N HIS A 173 22.12 -32.94 17.47
CA HIS A 173 23.13 -33.59 18.32
C HIS A 173 23.33 -32.85 19.66
N LEU A 174 23.41 -31.52 19.61
CA LEU A 174 23.53 -30.68 20.81
C LEU A 174 22.30 -30.72 21.72
N ARG A 175 21.12 -31.05 21.19
CA ARG A 175 19.88 -31.20 21.97
C ARG A 175 19.69 -32.60 22.55
N ALA A 176 20.42 -33.59 22.06
CA ALA A 176 20.39 -34.98 22.51
C ALA A 176 21.47 -35.30 23.55
N SER A 177 22.35 -34.33 23.84
CA SER A 177 23.37 -34.38 24.91
C SER A 177 22.88 -33.61 26.13
#